data_AF-A0A371G619-F1
#
_entry.id   AF-A0A371G619-F1
#
_cell.length_a   1.000
_cell.length_b   1.000
_cell.length_c   1.000
_cell.angle_alpha   90.00
_cell.angle_beta   90.00
_cell.angle_gamma   90.00
#
_symmetry.space_group_name_H-M   'P 1'
#
loop_
_entity.id
_entity.type
_entity.pdbx_description
1 polymer ?
#
loop_
_entity_poly.entity_id
_entity_poly.type
_entity_poly.pdbx_seq_one_letter_code
_entity_poly.pdbx_strand_id
1 'polypeptide(L)'
;MEAVFSIYHLWMKFPAGRTIATVWADAGIARRCYQDSLKVESTAKKLGVDALDFNLDPQHFPTEERPHPVGDLKEVQIGPLSTQMKKIGKTLG
;
A
#
# COMPACT_ATOMS: atom_id res chain seq x y z
N MET A 1 7.70 16.81 -5.87
CA MET A 1 6.51 16.56 -6.71
C MET A 1 5.90 15.26 -6.22
N GLU A 2 4.65 15.28 -5.78
CA GLU A 2 3.99 14.10 -5.22
C GLU A 2 2.82 13.66 -6.11
N ALA A 3 2.77 12.37 -6.40
CA ALA A 3 1.63 11.74 -7.06
C ALA A 3 0.65 11.27 -5.98
N VAL A 4 -0.64 11.44 -6.23
CA VAL A 4 -1.71 10.97 -5.34
C VAL A 4 -2.43 9.82 -6.03
N PHE A 5 -2.46 8.66 -5.38
CA PHE A 5 -3.15 7.49 -5.89
C PHE A 5 -4.23 7.02 -4.90
N SER A 6 -5.37 6.60 -5.45
CA SER A 6 -6.41 5.88 -4.73
C SER A 6 -6.39 4.44 -5.21
N ILE A 7 -5.92 3.53 -4.34
CA ILE A 7 -6.01 2.08 -4.58
C ILE A 7 -7.46 1.62 -4.71
N TYR A 8 -8.37 2.22 -3.95
CA TYR A 8 -9.79 1.86 -3.95
C TYR A 8 -10.47 2.19 -5.28
N HIS A 9 -10.12 3.31 -5.90
CA HIS A 9 -10.71 3.75 -7.17
C HIS A 9 -9.79 3.48 -8.36
N LEU A 10 -8.64 2.84 -8.14
CA LEU A 10 -7.62 2.56 -9.15
C LEU A 10 -7.31 3.76 -10.05
N TRP A 11 -7.14 4.92 -9.41
CA TRP A 11 -6.88 6.19 -10.08
C TRP A 11 -5.68 6.88 -9.45
N MET A 12 -4.81 7.43 -10.29
CA MET A 12 -3.66 8.26 -9.92
C MET A 12 -3.70 9.63 -10.61
N LYS A 13 -3.30 10.65 -9.87
CA LYS A 13 -3.05 12.02 -10.36
C LYS A 13 -1.59 12.39 -10.11
N PHE A 14 -0.94 13.01 -11.10
CA PHE A 14 0.44 13.47 -10.97
C PHE A 14 0.71 14.71 -11.83
N PRO A 15 1.66 15.57 -11.43
CA PRO A 15 2.08 16.69 -12.25
C PRO A 15 2.74 16.23 -13.56
N ALA A 16 2.31 16.80 -14.69
CA ALA A 16 2.90 16.61 -16.01
C ALA A 16 3.17 17.99 -16.63
N GLY A 17 4.38 18.51 -16.38
CA GLY A 17 4.77 19.86 -16.77
C GLY A 17 3.92 20.92 -16.06
N ARG A 18 3.14 21.69 -16.82
CA ARG A 18 2.21 22.72 -16.29
C ARG A 18 0.78 22.18 -16.07
N THR A 19 0.56 20.89 -16.24
CA THR A 19 -0.77 20.25 -16.12
C THR A 19 -0.77 19.15 -15.08
N ILE A 20 -1.96 18.66 -14.70
CA ILE A 20 -2.11 17.47 -13.88
C ILE A 20 -2.61 16.35 -14.80
N ALA A 21 -1.80 15.31 -14.96
CA ALA A 21 -2.20 14.09 -15.64
C ALA A 21 -3.03 13.21 -14.71
N THR A 22 -3.94 12.46 -15.29
CA THR A 22 -4.87 11.55 -14.61
C THR A 22 -4.80 10.20 -15.32
N VAL A 23 -4.53 9.14 -14.57
CA VAL A 23 -4.50 7.76 -15.06
C VAL A 23 -5.42 6.91 -14.20
N TRP A 24 -6.48 6.38 -14.80
CA TRP A 24 -7.44 5.52 -14.11
C TRP A 24 -7.51 4.16 -14.82
N ALA A 25 -7.81 3.12 -14.04
CA ALA A 25 -8.11 1.80 -14.56
C ALA A 25 -9.58 1.46 -14.28
N ASP A 26 -10.18 0.66 -15.16
CA ASP A 26 -11.51 0.12 -14.93
C ASP A 26 -11.47 -0.89 -13.78
N ALA A 27 -12.15 -0.57 -12.69
CA ALA A 27 -12.16 -1.40 -11.48
C ALA A 27 -12.85 -2.76 -11.69
N GLY A 28 -13.82 -2.85 -12.60
CA GLY A 28 -14.47 -4.11 -12.97
C GLY A 28 -13.51 -5.04 -13.70
N ILE A 29 -12.74 -4.50 -14.66
CA ILE A 29 -11.71 -5.26 -15.39
C ILE A 29 -10.60 -5.67 -14.45
N ALA A 30 -10.07 -4.76 -13.64
CA ALA A 30 -9.02 -5.06 -12.67
C ALA A 30 -9.43 -6.17 -11.69
N ARG A 31 -10.69 -6.13 -11.21
CA ARG A 31 -11.25 -7.19 -10.35
C ARG A 31 -11.33 -8.54 -11.06
N ARG A 32 -11.76 -8.57 -12.33
CA ARG A 32 -11.79 -9.81 -13.13
C ARG A 32 -10.38 -10.37 -13.32
N CYS A 33 -9.42 -9.53 -13.69
CA CYS A 33 -8.02 -9.93 -13.81
C CYS A 33 -7.47 -10.52 -12.51
N TYR A 34 -7.75 -9.91 -11.36
CA TYR A 34 -7.34 -10.46 -10.06
C TYR A 34 -7.96 -11.84 -9.80
N GLN A 35 -9.27 -11.99 -10.03
CA GLN A 35 -9.96 -13.27 -9.84
C GLN A 35 -9.44 -14.36 -10.78
N ASP A 36 -9.10 -14.02 -12.01
CA ASP A 36 -8.58 -14.98 -12.98
C ASP A 36 -7.13 -15.37 -12.66
N SER A 37 -6.28 -14.42 -12.25
CA SER A 37 -4.94 -14.73 -11.74
C SER A 37 -4.97 -15.65 -10.53
N LEU A 38 -5.90 -15.45 -9.58
CA LEU A 38 -6.08 -16.34 -8.43
C LEU A 38 -6.44 -17.78 -8.85
N LYS A 39 -7.25 -17.96 -9.90
CA LYS A 39 -7.57 -19.29 -10.42
C LYS A 39 -6.33 -19.95 -11.02
N VAL A 40 -5.54 -19.19 -11.78
CA VAL A 40 -4.27 -19.67 -12.35
C VAL A 40 -3.29 -20.04 -11.24
N GLU A 41 -3.14 -19.21 -10.22
CA GLU A 41 -2.27 -19.46 -9.08
C GLU A 41 -2.74 -20.67 -8.26
N SER A 42 -4.05 -20.83 -8.05
CA SER A 42 -4.62 -22.03 -7.40
C SER A 42 -4.34 -23.30 -8.21
N THR A 43 -4.31 -23.19 -9.54
CA THR A 43 -3.99 -24.29 -10.45
C THR A 43 -2.50 -24.59 -10.43
N ALA A 44 -1.64 -23.57 -10.38
CA ALA A 44 -0.18 -23.70 -10.25
C ALA A 44 0.22 -24.30 -8.89
N LYS A 45 -0.42 -23.89 -7.79
CA LYS A 45 -0.28 -24.48 -6.45
C LYS A 45 -0.72 -25.95 -6.44
N LYS A 46 -1.80 -26.30 -7.16
CA LYS A 46 -2.20 -27.71 -7.39
C LYS A 46 -1.18 -28.51 -8.21
N LEU A 47 -0.44 -27.84 -9.10
CA LEU A 47 0.58 -28.44 -9.95
C LEU A 47 1.98 -28.46 -9.30
N GLY A 48 2.12 -27.97 -8.05
CA GLY A 48 3.39 -27.96 -7.32
C GLY A 48 4.44 -27.01 -7.89
N VAL A 49 4.03 -26.01 -8.67
CA VAL A 49 4.95 -25.00 -9.21
C VAL A 49 4.98 -23.85 -8.20
N ASP A 50 6.08 -23.72 -7.46
CA ASP A 50 6.28 -22.66 -6.46
C ASP A 50 6.34 -21.28 -7.14
N ALA A 51 5.16 -20.71 -7.39
CA ALA A 51 5.03 -19.28 -7.57
C ALA A 51 5.31 -18.66 -6.20
N LEU A 52 6.48 -18.03 -6.05
CA LEU A 52 6.84 -17.30 -4.83
C LEU A 52 5.68 -16.39 -4.42
N ASP A 53 5.12 -16.70 -3.25
CA ASP A 53 4.04 -15.97 -2.59
C ASP A 53 4.57 -14.60 -2.12
N PHE A 54 4.74 -13.67 -3.06
CA PHE A 54 5.01 -12.28 -2.72
C PHE A 54 3.71 -11.64 -2.24
N ASN A 55 3.43 -11.79 -0.95
CA ASN A 55 2.38 -11.05 -0.29
C ASN A 55 2.78 -9.56 -0.25
N LEU A 56 2.22 -8.77 -1.18
CA LEU A 56 2.51 -7.35 -1.34
C LEU A 56 1.74 -6.46 -0.35
N ASP A 57 1.03 -7.02 0.63
CA ASP A 57 0.35 -6.23 1.66
C ASP A 57 1.38 -5.61 2.62
N PRO A 58 1.52 -4.27 2.68
CA PRO A 58 2.43 -3.60 3.61
C PRO A 58 2.07 -3.84 5.09
N GLN A 59 0.85 -4.31 5.38
CA GLN A 59 0.44 -4.67 6.73
C GLN A 59 0.91 -6.07 7.15
N HIS A 60 1.27 -6.92 6.20
CA HIS A 60 1.70 -8.30 6.45
C HIS A 60 3.21 -8.43 6.73
N PHE A 61 3.92 -7.31 6.94
CA PHE A 61 5.24 -7.39 7.56
C PHE A 61 5.06 -7.67 9.06
N PRO A 62 5.72 -8.70 9.63
CA PRO A 62 5.88 -8.83 11.06
C PRO A 62 6.37 -7.49 11.63
N THR A 63 5.82 -7.06 12.78
CA THR A 63 6.18 -5.76 13.36
C THR A 63 7.69 -5.59 13.55
N GLU A 64 8.41 -6.68 13.80
CA GLU A 64 9.87 -6.73 13.94
C GLU A 64 10.63 -6.40 12.64
N GLU A 65 10.06 -6.71 11.49
CA GLU A 65 10.66 -6.45 10.16
C GLU A 65 10.33 -5.04 9.65
N ARG A 66 9.42 -4.32 10.34
CA ARG A 66 9.11 -2.94 9.96
C ARG A 66 10.33 -2.04 10.21
N PRO A 67 10.61 -1.10 9.31
CA PRO A 67 11.62 -0.08 9.55
C PRO A 67 11.29 0.64 10.86
N HIS A 68 12.20 0.56 11.82
CA HIS A 68 12.05 1.27 13.07
C HIS A 68 12.24 2.77 12.80
N PRO A 69 11.40 3.65 13.37
CA PRO A 69 11.60 5.08 13.25
C PRO A 69 12.98 5.44 13.80
N VAL A 70 13.84 6.05 12.98
CA VAL A 70 15.16 6.52 13.38
C VAL A 70 15.11 8.03 13.58
N GLY A 71 15.64 8.51 14.71
CA GLY A 71 15.64 9.93 15.09
C GLY A 71 14.65 10.29 16.21
N ASP A 72 14.45 11.59 16.44
CA ASP A 72 13.61 12.08 17.51
C ASP A 72 12.13 11.82 17.23
N LEU A 73 11.46 11.18 18.19
CA LEU A 73 10.03 10.88 18.10
C LEU A 73 9.21 11.82 18.99
N LYS A 74 8.05 12.23 18.49
CA LYS A 74 7.03 12.94 19.26
C LYS A 74 5.82 12.04 19.42
N GLU A 75 5.24 12.01 20.62
CA GLU A 75 3.96 11.35 20.87
C GLU A 75 2.82 12.29 20.49
N VAL A 76 1.87 11.76 19.71
CA VAL A 76 0.69 12.50 19.27
C VAL A 76 -0.53 11.62 19.48
N GLN A 77 -1.60 12.22 20.00
CA GLN A 77 -2.89 11.57 20.14
C GLN A 77 -3.55 11.49 18.77
N ILE A 78 -3.80 10.27 18.28
CA ILE A 78 -4.45 10.05 16.97
C ILE A 78 -5.95 9.77 17.14
N GLY A 79 -6.36 9.30 18.31
CA GLY A 79 -7.76 8.97 18.59
C GLY A 79 -8.37 9.77 19.74
N PRO A 80 -9.69 9.65 19.94
CA PRO A 80 -10.43 10.45 20.92
C PRO A 80 -10.03 10.16 22.38
N LEU A 81 -9.35 9.04 22.63
CA LEU A 81 -8.90 8.64 23.96
C LEU A 81 -7.43 9.01 24.16
N SER A 82 -7.08 9.53 25.34
CA SER A 82 -5.72 9.97 25.69
C SER A 82 -4.70 8.83 25.71
N THR A 83 -5.15 7.57 25.74
CA THR A 83 -4.29 6.38 25.64
C THR A 83 -3.95 6.00 24.20
N GLN A 84 -4.59 6.60 23.20
CA GLN A 84 -4.34 6.33 21.77
C GLN A 84 -3.24 7.25 21.23
N MET A 85 -2.05 7.12 21.83
CA MET A 85 -0.86 7.87 21.43
C MET A 85 -0.03 7.07 20.44
N LYS A 86 0.48 7.74 19.39
CA LYS A 86 1.40 7.16 18.42
C LYS A 86 2.66 8.01 18.33
N LYS A 87 3.81 7.35 18.25
CA LYS A 87 5.12 8.00 18.05
C LYS A 87 5.32 8.29 16.56
N ILE A 88 5.57 9.55 16.23
CA ILE A 88 5.88 10.00 14.86
C ILE A 88 7.25 10.68 14.81
N GLY A 89 7.95 10.59 13.67
CA GLY A 89 9.21 11.28 13.46
C GLY A 89 9.06 12.80 13.50
N LYS A 90 9.98 13.49 14.18
CA LYS A 90 10.15 14.93 14.02
C LYS A 90 10.98 15.18 12.78
N THR A 91 10.47 15.99 11.85
CA THR A 91 11.28 16.49 10.74
C THR A 91 12.42 17.32 11.33
N LEU A 92 13.67 17.00 10.99
CA LEU A 92 14.82 17.87 11.26
C LEU A 92 14.58 19.15 10.43
N GLY A 93 14.52 20.30 11.11
CA GLY A 93 14.23 21.60 10.50
C GLY A 93 15.27 22.06 9.49
#